data_AF-A0A661HPZ9-F1
#
_entry.id   AF-A0A661HPZ9-F1
#
_cell.length_a   1.000
_cell.length_b   1.000
_cell.length_c   1.000
_cell.angle_alpha   90.00
_cell.angle_beta   90.00
_cell.angle_gamma   90.00
#
_symmetry.space_group_name_H-M   'P 1'
#
loop_
_entity.id
_entity.type
_entity.pdbx_description
1 polymer ?
#
loop_
_entity_poly.entity_id
_entity_poly.type
_entity_poly.pdbx_seq_one_letter_code
_entity_poly.pdbx_strand_id
1 'polypeptide(L)'
;MLLSVISITLAHDINLNQLVVEAKKTNKHILVYLHITGCNYCLKMQEWTFDDERVKAAIKKDFIFVDMNVRDKGLVSFDGIKVSKIKFAKEIGYAIYPSCLFFDKNGELVYDEVGYKDEDRFLEALKAVSSKNYNEIE
;
A
#
# COMPACT_ATOMS: atom_id res chain seq x y z
N MET A 1 3.46 19.81 -16.16
CA MET A 1 2.68 18.61 -15.85
C MET A 1 2.54 18.56 -14.34
N LEU A 2 1.35 18.89 -13.82
CA LEU A 2 1.12 19.23 -12.42
C LEU A 2 1.51 18.08 -11.48
N LEU A 3 2.63 18.24 -10.79
CA LEU A 3 2.90 17.50 -9.56
C LEU A 3 1.87 17.97 -8.54
N SER A 4 0.80 17.19 -8.35
CA SER A 4 -0.06 17.30 -7.20
C SER A 4 0.73 16.89 -5.96
N VAL A 5 1.50 17.85 -5.43
CA VAL A 5 1.96 17.84 -4.04
C VAL A 5 0.73 17.97 -3.17
N ILE A 6 0.18 16.82 -2.75
CA ILE A 6 -0.75 16.80 -1.63
C ILE A 6 0.12 16.98 -0.39
N SER A 7 0.09 18.20 0.17
CA SER A 7 0.69 18.53 1.46
C SER A 7 0.39 17.45 2.48
N ILE A 8 1.45 16.81 2.98
CA ILE A 8 1.42 15.80 4.02
C ILE A 8 0.94 16.47 5.31
N THR A 9 -0.35 16.38 5.57
CA THR A 9 -0.91 16.53 6.90
C THR A 9 -1.16 15.14 7.43
N LEU A 10 -0.67 14.84 8.64
CA LEU A 10 -0.79 13.58 9.38
C LEU A 10 -2.26 13.18 9.71
N ALA A 11 -3.24 13.80 9.05
CA ALA A 11 -4.68 13.69 9.29
C ALA A 11 -5.48 13.68 7.97
N HIS A 12 -4.94 13.09 6.90
CA HIS A 12 -5.68 12.96 5.63
C HIS A 12 -6.58 11.72 5.63
N ASP A 13 -7.83 11.89 5.18
CA ASP A 13 -8.75 10.80 4.86
C ASP A 13 -8.25 10.05 3.62
N ILE A 14 -8.29 8.71 3.63
CA ILE A 14 -7.92 7.88 2.49
C ILE A 14 -9.19 7.36 1.84
N ASN A 15 -9.45 7.76 0.59
CA ASN A 15 -10.59 7.28 -0.17
C ASN A 15 -10.16 6.19 -1.15
N LEU A 16 -10.15 4.94 -0.71
CA LEU A 16 -9.76 3.81 -1.56
C LEU A 16 -10.70 3.64 -2.76
N ASN A 17 -11.99 3.98 -2.64
CA ASN A 17 -12.91 3.95 -3.79
C ASN A 17 -12.47 4.91 -4.90
N GLN A 18 -11.97 6.10 -4.56
CA GLN A 18 -11.40 7.02 -5.54
C GLN A 18 -10.09 6.50 -6.14
N LEU A 19 -9.25 5.85 -5.33
CA LEU A 19 -8.03 5.22 -5.83
C LEU A 19 -8.32 4.07 -6.79
N VAL A 20 -9.39 3.29 -6.57
CA VAL A 20 -9.84 2.25 -7.51
C VAL A 20 -10.23 2.87 -8.86
N VAL A 21 -10.93 4.01 -8.86
CA VAL A 21 -11.24 4.73 -10.11
C VAL A 21 -9.96 5.16 -10.83
N GLU A 22 -8.97 5.66 -10.11
CA GLU A 22 -7.67 6.07 -10.68
C GLU A 22 -6.84 4.87 -11.18
N ALA A 23 -6.85 3.77 -10.44
CA ALA A 23 -6.21 2.51 -10.79
C ALA A 23 -6.77 1.97 -12.12
N LYS A 24 -8.09 2.04 -12.34
CA LYS A 24 -8.71 1.69 -13.63
C LYS A 24 -8.24 2.59 -14.77
N LYS A 25 -8.14 3.90 -14.54
CA LYS A 25 -7.72 4.88 -15.57
C LYS A 25 -6.25 4.72 -15.97
N THR A 26 -5.40 4.48 -14.99
CA THR A 26 -3.94 4.38 -15.17
C THR A 26 -3.47 2.96 -15.44
N ASN A 27 -4.37 1.97 -15.36
CA ASN A 27 -4.08 0.54 -15.43
C ASN A 27 -2.98 0.13 -14.44
N LYS A 28 -3.06 0.66 -13.22
CA LYS A 28 -2.15 0.37 -12.11
C LYS A 28 -2.87 -0.45 -11.04
N HIS A 29 -2.10 -1.12 -10.19
CA HIS A 29 -2.57 -1.68 -8.92
C HIS A 29 -2.49 -0.62 -7.81
N ILE A 30 -3.13 -0.87 -6.68
CA ILE A 30 -2.99 -0.05 -5.46
C ILE A 30 -2.14 -0.85 -4.48
N LEU A 31 -1.05 -0.25 -4.00
CA LEU A 31 -0.22 -0.79 -2.93
C LEU A 31 -0.47 0.02 -1.67
N VAL A 32 -1.10 -0.60 -0.66
CA VAL A 32 -1.32 0.01 0.65
C VAL A 32 -0.29 -0.53 1.65
N TYR A 33 0.57 0.35 2.12
CA TYR A 33 1.54 0.05 3.18
C TYR A 33 0.95 0.39 4.55
N LEU A 34 0.61 -0.63 5.32
CA LEU A 34 0.13 -0.51 6.69
C LEU A 34 1.31 -0.52 7.66
N HIS A 35 1.43 0.52 8.48
CA HIS A 35 2.47 0.61 9.49
C HIS A 35 2.02 1.37 10.74
N ILE A 36 2.89 1.38 11.77
CA ILE A 36 2.70 2.18 12.98
C ILE A 36 4.01 2.90 13.34
N THR A 37 3.88 4.08 13.96
CA THR A 37 5.03 4.79 14.55
C THR A 37 5.65 3.96 15.67
N GLY A 38 6.99 3.93 15.73
CA GLY A 38 7.73 3.22 16.79
C GLY A 38 7.87 1.71 16.56
N CYS A 39 7.59 1.22 15.34
CA CYS A 39 7.77 -0.17 14.96
C CYS A 39 9.11 -0.37 14.24
N ASN A 40 10.04 -1.13 14.83
CA ASN A 40 11.38 -1.34 14.29
C ASN A 40 11.37 -2.01 12.90
N TYR A 41 10.47 -2.99 12.68
CA TYR A 41 10.35 -3.65 11.38
C TYR A 41 9.80 -2.71 10.30
N CYS A 42 8.94 -1.77 10.69
CA CYS A 42 8.40 -0.77 9.80
C CYS A 42 9.49 0.21 9.38
N LEU A 43 10.29 0.70 10.33
CA LEU A 43 11.46 1.54 10.06
C LEU A 43 12.46 0.84 9.13
N LYS A 44 12.77 -0.43 9.40
CA LYS A 44 13.63 -1.22 8.49
C LYS A 44 13.06 -1.30 7.08
N MET A 45 11.75 -1.54 6.93
CA MET A 45 11.14 -1.60 5.60
C MET A 45 11.21 -0.25 4.88
N GLN A 46 11.06 0.85 5.59
CA GLN A 46 11.20 2.19 5.00
C GLN A 46 12.64 2.45 4.55
N GLU A 47 13.62 2.20 5.41
CA GLU A 47 15.04 2.51 5.16
C GLU A 47 15.72 1.58 4.15
N TRP A 48 15.38 0.28 4.15
CA TRP A 48 16.10 -0.72 3.36
C TRP A 48 15.33 -1.13 2.11
N THR A 49 13.99 -1.17 2.19
CA THR A 49 13.14 -1.65 1.10
C THR A 49 12.60 -0.49 0.27
N PHE A 50 11.87 0.44 0.89
CA PHE A 50 11.24 1.54 0.14
C PHE A 50 12.21 2.63 -0.28
N ASP A 51 13.39 2.71 0.36
CA ASP A 51 14.43 3.63 -0.04
C ASP A 51 15.32 3.11 -1.19
N ASP A 52 15.25 1.82 -1.52
CA ASP A 52 15.92 1.25 -2.69
C ASP A 52 15.33 1.83 -4.00
N GLU A 53 16.22 2.32 -4.88
CA GLU A 53 15.81 3.00 -6.12
C GLU A 53 15.11 2.06 -7.12
N ARG A 54 15.41 0.76 -7.11
CA ARG A 54 14.74 -0.24 -7.95
C ARG A 54 13.31 -0.44 -7.48
N VAL A 55 13.10 -0.51 -6.16
CA VAL A 55 11.77 -0.61 -5.54
C VAL A 55 10.94 0.64 -5.86
N LYS A 56 11.51 1.84 -5.64
CA LYS A 56 10.85 3.11 -6.00
C LYS A 56 10.44 3.16 -7.47
N ALA A 57 11.32 2.74 -8.37
CA ALA A 57 11.05 2.71 -9.80
C ALA A 57 9.92 1.74 -10.15
N ALA A 58 9.92 0.54 -9.58
CA ALA A 58 8.88 -0.48 -9.78
C ALA A 58 7.51 0.01 -9.27
N ILE A 59 7.46 0.55 -8.04
CA ILE A 59 6.24 1.14 -7.46
C ILE A 59 5.71 2.26 -8.36
N LYS A 60 6.57 3.21 -8.74
CA LYS A 60 6.17 4.35 -9.58
C LYS A 60 5.61 3.91 -10.93
N LYS A 61 6.15 2.85 -11.50
CA LYS A 61 5.75 2.33 -12.82
C LYS A 61 4.35 1.72 -12.78
N ASP A 62 4.10 0.78 -11.87
CA ASP A 62 2.93 -0.11 -11.96
C ASP A 62 1.91 0.06 -10.81
N PHE A 63 2.20 0.91 -9.81
CA PHE A 63 1.38 1.04 -8.61
C PHE A 63 0.96 2.49 -8.29
N ILE A 64 -0.15 2.61 -7.57
CA ILE A 64 -0.57 3.77 -6.78
C ILE A 64 -0.22 3.43 -5.33
N PHE A 65 0.78 4.11 -4.78
CA PHE A 65 1.27 3.84 -3.43
C PHE A 65 0.47 4.63 -2.38
N VAL A 66 0.04 3.95 -1.33
CA VAL A 66 -0.69 4.52 -0.19
C VAL A 66 0.09 4.20 1.07
N ASP A 67 0.75 5.21 1.62
CA ASP A 67 1.38 5.13 2.94
C ASP A 67 0.33 5.34 4.03
N MET A 68 0.09 4.32 4.86
CA MET A 68 -0.96 4.33 5.88
C MET A 68 -0.43 3.94 7.25
N ASN A 69 -0.05 4.96 8.02
CA ASN A 69 0.10 4.82 9.46
C ASN A 69 -1.28 4.63 10.10
N VAL A 70 -1.56 3.45 10.65
CA VAL A 70 -2.90 3.14 11.15
C VAL A 70 -3.25 3.91 12.44
N ARG A 71 -2.26 4.47 13.13
CA ARG A 71 -2.46 5.27 14.35
C ARG A 71 -2.72 6.75 14.07
N ASP A 72 -2.50 7.20 12.83
CA ASP A 72 -2.77 8.57 12.44
C ASP A 72 -4.27 8.87 12.44
N LYS A 73 -4.61 10.15 12.60
CA LYS A 73 -5.99 10.62 12.44
C LYS A 73 -6.43 10.49 10.98
N GLY A 74 -7.74 10.55 10.77
CA GLY A 74 -8.38 10.42 9.46
C GLY A 74 -9.14 9.11 9.30
N LEU A 75 -9.95 9.07 8.26
CA LEU A 75 -10.85 7.97 7.94
C LEU A 75 -10.43 7.29 6.64
N VAL A 76 -10.62 5.98 6.56
CA VAL A 76 -10.55 5.21 5.32
C VAL A 76 -11.99 4.99 4.82
N SER A 77 -12.24 5.32 3.56
CA SER A 77 -13.50 5.01 2.87
C SER A 77 -13.26 3.96 1.80
N PHE A 78 -13.94 2.83 1.91
CA PHE A 78 -13.81 1.71 0.99
C PHE A 78 -15.08 0.84 1.05
N ASP A 79 -15.60 0.38 -0.09
CA ASP A 79 -16.71 -0.58 -0.16
C ASP A 79 -17.89 -0.32 0.83
N GLY A 80 -18.42 0.90 0.81
CA GLY A 80 -19.54 1.30 1.67
C GLY A 80 -19.21 1.57 3.14
N ILE A 81 -18.00 1.26 3.61
CA ILE A 81 -17.55 1.61 4.97
C ILE A 81 -16.76 2.92 5.00
N LYS A 82 -16.89 3.65 6.12
CA LYS A 82 -16.08 4.82 6.45
C LYS A 82 -15.68 4.77 7.92
N VAL A 83 -14.43 4.39 8.19
CA VAL A 83 -13.94 4.08 9.54
C VAL A 83 -12.54 4.63 9.77
N SER A 84 -12.02 4.62 11.00
CA SER A 84 -10.62 5.00 11.24
C SER A 84 -9.64 4.02 10.59
N LYS A 85 -8.41 4.46 10.32
CA LYS A 85 -7.36 3.63 9.70
C LYS A 85 -7.10 2.32 10.47
N ILE A 86 -6.99 2.40 11.80
CA ILE A 86 -6.84 1.21 12.66
C ILE A 86 -8.04 0.27 12.61
N LYS A 87 -9.26 0.81 12.49
CA LYS A 87 -10.47 -0.01 12.40
C LYS A 87 -10.55 -0.68 11.04
N PHE A 88 -10.26 0.05 9.97
CA PHE A 88 -10.15 -0.49 8.61
C PHE A 88 -9.20 -1.67 8.57
N ALA A 89 -7.94 -1.49 9.00
CA ALA A 89 -6.92 -2.55 9.02
C ALA A 89 -7.38 -3.81 9.77
N LYS A 90 -8.06 -3.65 10.91
CA LYS A 90 -8.62 -4.77 11.69
C LYS A 90 -9.78 -5.46 10.97
N GLU A 91 -10.70 -4.70 10.38
CA GLU A 91 -11.88 -5.24 9.70
C GLU A 91 -11.51 -6.05 8.45
N ILE A 92 -10.45 -5.65 7.74
CA ILE A 92 -9.94 -6.41 6.59
C ILE A 92 -8.95 -7.53 6.99
N GLY A 93 -8.71 -7.76 8.29
CA GLY A 93 -7.89 -8.86 8.80
C GLY A 93 -6.39 -8.59 8.94
N TYR A 94 -5.91 -7.38 8.65
CA TYR A 94 -4.48 -7.02 8.65
C TYR A 94 -4.08 -6.15 9.84
N ALA A 95 -4.04 -6.77 11.03
CA ALA A 95 -3.63 -6.12 12.28
C ALA A 95 -2.13 -6.29 12.64
N ILE A 96 -1.32 -6.80 11.71
CA ILE A 96 0.12 -7.04 11.87
C ILE A 96 0.89 -5.99 11.03
N TYR A 97 2.00 -5.46 11.56
CA TYR A 97 2.76 -4.39 10.92
C TYR A 97 4.26 -4.71 10.87
N PRO A 98 4.97 -4.33 9.77
CA PRO A 98 4.40 -3.78 8.54
C PRO A 98 3.57 -4.82 7.76
N SER A 99 2.62 -4.37 6.95
CA SER A 99 1.95 -5.20 5.94
C SER A 99 1.78 -4.40 4.65
N CYS A 100 2.05 -5.01 3.50
CA CYS A 100 1.80 -4.43 2.18
C CYS A 100 0.65 -5.16 1.52
N LEU A 101 -0.42 -4.44 1.18
CA LEU A 101 -1.62 -4.99 0.58
C LEU A 101 -1.73 -4.54 -0.87
N PHE A 102 -1.94 -5.48 -1.78
CA PHE A 102 -2.00 -5.23 -3.21
C PHE A 102 -3.42 -5.42 -3.71
N PHE A 103 -4.08 -4.32 -4.06
CA PHE A 103 -5.39 -4.33 -4.67
C PHE A 103 -5.28 -4.20 -6.19
N ASP A 104 -6.07 -4.98 -6.93
CA ASP A 104 -6.18 -4.82 -8.37
C ASP A 104 -6.97 -3.54 -8.74
N LYS A 105 -7.10 -3.29 -10.04
CA LYS A 105 -7.85 -2.13 -10.52
C LYS A 105 -9.35 -2.19 -10.22
N ASN A 106 -9.91 -3.33 -9.81
CA ASN A 106 -11.30 -3.44 -9.37
C ASN A 106 -11.48 -3.20 -7.88
N GLY A 107 -10.38 -3.08 -7.13
CA GLY A 107 -10.39 -2.98 -5.68
C GLY A 107 -10.37 -4.33 -4.99
N GLU A 108 -10.12 -5.43 -5.69
CA GLU A 108 -9.98 -6.73 -5.07
C GLU A 108 -8.58 -6.88 -4.49
N LEU A 109 -8.47 -7.33 -3.23
CA LEU A 109 -7.18 -7.67 -2.64
C LEU A 109 -6.67 -8.97 -3.30
N VAL A 110 -5.60 -8.86 -4.08
CA VAL A 110 -5.07 -9.98 -4.88
C VAL A 110 -3.80 -10.59 -4.31
N TYR A 111 -3.09 -9.86 -3.45
CA TYR A 111 -1.89 -10.35 -2.78
C TYR A 111 -1.60 -9.51 -1.53
N ASP A 112 -0.86 -10.09 -0.58
CA ASP A 112 -0.37 -9.39 0.58
C ASP A 112 1.03 -9.88 1.00
N GLU A 113 1.77 -8.96 1.60
CA GLU A 113 3.09 -9.22 2.17
C GLU A 113 3.07 -8.78 3.63
N VAL A 114 2.93 -9.73 4.55
CA VAL A 114 2.95 -9.47 6.00
C VAL A 114 4.39 -9.53 6.52
N GLY A 115 4.73 -8.57 7.36
CA GLY A 115 6.04 -8.43 7.98
C GLY A 115 7.08 -7.74 7.08
N TYR A 116 8.26 -7.55 7.64
CA TYR A 116 9.39 -6.95 6.91
C TYR A 116 9.83 -7.88 5.77
N LYS A 117 10.04 -7.30 4.59
CA LYS A 117 10.72 -7.90 3.44
C LYS A 117 11.85 -6.98 3.01
N ASP A 118 13.04 -7.53 2.77
CA ASP A 118 14.13 -6.79 2.13
C ASP A 118 13.78 -6.41 0.68
N GLU A 119 14.61 -5.55 0.09
CA GLU A 119 14.43 -4.98 -1.24
C GLU A 119 14.33 -6.03 -2.35
N ASP A 120 15.12 -7.11 -2.29
CA ASP A 120 15.12 -8.13 -3.33
C ASP A 120 13.83 -8.97 -3.28
N ARG A 121 13.41 -9.42 -2.09
CA ARG A 121 12.14 -10.13 -1.93
C ARG A 121 10.95 -9.26 -2.28
N PHE A 122 10.98 -7.99 -1.88
CA PHE A 122 9.88 -7.08 -2.18
C PHE A 122 9.79 -6.76 -3.68
N LEU A 123 10.91 -6.71 -4.40
CA LEU A 123 10.93 -6.61 -5.86
C LEU A 123 10.30 -7.83 -6.54
N GLU A 124 10.51 -9.04 -6.02
CA GLU A 124 9.86 -10.25 -6.52
C GLU A 124 8.34 -10.16 -6.39
N ALA A 125 7.85 -9.74 -5.22
CA ALA A 125 6.42 -9.50 -5.00
C ALA A 125 5.85 -8.44 -5.96
N LEU A 126 6.53 -7.29 -6.09
CA LEU A 126 6.13 -6.22 -7.02
C LEU A 126 6.07 -6.73 -8.47
N LYS A 127 7.07 -7.52 -8.90
CA LYS A 127 7.13 -8.09 -10.24
C LYS A 127 5.95 -9.04 -10.48
N ALA A 128 5.70 -9.98 -9.57
CA ALA A 128 4.64 -10.96 -9.70
C ALA A 128 3.23 -10.32 -9.70
N VAL A 129 3.00 -9.32 -8.86
CA VAL A 129 1.74 -8.55 -8.88
C VAL A 129 1.60 -7.76 -10.18
N SER A 130 2.67 -7.11 -10.65
CA SER A 130 2.65 -6.33 -11.91
C SER A 130 2.36 -7.19 -13.13
N SER A 131 2.85 -8.45 -13.16
CA SER A 131 2.57 -9.41 -14.22
C SER A 131 1.23 -10.14 -14.06
N LYS A 132 0.51 -9.91 -12.96
CA LYS A 132 -0.71 -10.62 -12.56
C LYS A 132 -0.51 -12.12 -12.33
N ASN A 133 0.72 -12.52 -12.02
CA ASN A 133 1.07 -13.89 -11.66
C ASN A 133 1.02 -14.04 -10.14
N TYR A 134 -0.16 -13.87 -9.55
CA TYR A 134 -0.31 -13.85 -8.09
C TYR A 134 0.00 -15.20 -7.42
N ASN A 135 -0.09 -16.31 -8.16
CA ASN A 135 0.06 -17.67 -7.64
C ASN A 135 1.51 -18.20 -7.68
N GLU A 136 2.49 -17.42 -8.17
CA GLU A 136 3.87 -17.89 -8.37
C GLU A 136 4.85 -17.40 -7.28
N ILE A 137 4.34 -16.80 -6.21
CA ILE A 137 5.16 -16.30 -5.10
C ILE A 137 5.02 -17.30 -3.94
N GLU A 138 5.97 -18.23 -3.82
CA GLU A 138 6.12 -19.15 -2.68
C GLU A 138 7.09 -18.60 -1.62
#